data_AF-A0A0D2AIT6-F1
#
_entry.id   AF-A0A0D2AIT6-F1
#
_cell.length_a   1.000
_cell.length_b   1.000
_cell.length_c   1.000
_cell.angle_alpha   90.00
_cell.angle_beta   90.00
_cell.angle_gamma   90.00
#
_symmetry.space_group_name_H-M   'P 1'
#
loop_
_entity.id
_entity.type
_entity.pdbx_description
1 polymer ?
#
loop_
_entity_poly.entity_id
_entity_poly.type
_entity_poly.pdbx_seq_one_letter_code
_entity_poly.pdbx_strand_id
1 'polypeptide(L)'
;MDFIYQHFLEPPHQHNLDDLGEVIIKPSLCENTLHTELRHSYQAVYVSTSIALASLKRQRTLYQEWATLQVGPGPNHAIIAKYAKFNASRRVKAEIFYFDNEAMPDWRRKAFFLQSQLDHPCLTQAWLDTETLDAWLKVVRDIVNKWCEESQQLKDRLVVPIEESALGKTMVADESRKQ
;
A
#
# COMPACT_ATOMS: atom_id res chain seq x y z
N MET A 1 -23.41 -13.28 -19.24
CA MET A 1 -23.59 -12.60 -17.94
C MET A 1 -22.22 -12.16 -17.48
N ASP A 2 -21.81 -10.98 -17.91
CA ASP A 2 -20.54 -10.40 -17.51
C ASP A 2 -20.75 -9.78 -16.14
N PHE A 3 -20.26 -10.47 -15.10
CA PHE A 3 -20.20 -9.88 -13.77
C PHE A 3 -19.26 -8.68 -13.86
N ILE A 4 -19.88 -7.53 -13.64
CA ILE A 4 -19.29 -6.21 -13.52
C ILE A 4 -18.17 -6.27 -12.46
N TYR A 5 -16.92 -6.46 -12.90
CA TYR A 5 -15.71 -6.16 -12.13
C TYR A 5 -15.46 -4.63 -12.06
N GLN A 6 -16.51 -3.80 -12.14
CA GLN A 6 -16.34 -2.36 -12.08
C GLN A 6 -16.28 -1.90 -10.62
N HIS A 7 -15.07 -1.46 -10.26
CA HIS A 7 -14.79 -0.37 -9.31
C HIS A 7 -14.76 -0.73 -7.81
N PHE A 8 -14.05 -1.79 -7.44
CA PHE A 8 -13.55 -1.98 -6.06
C PHE A 8 -12.06 -1.67 -5.88
N LEU A 9 -11.46 -1.03 -6.89
CA LEU A 9 -10.12 -0.47 -6.84
C LEU A 9 -10.31 1.03 -6.82
N GLU A 10 -10.30 1.65 -5.63
CA GLU A 10 -10.08 3.09 -5.59
C GLU A 10 -8.80 3.40 -6.40
N PRO A 11 -8.82 4.42 -7.28
CA PRO A 11 -7.73 4.73 -8.21
C PRO A 11 -6.42 5.04 -7.45
N PRO A 12 -5.26 5.07 -8.14
CA PRO A 12 -3.94 5.28 -7.54
C PRO A 12 -4.05 6.38 -6.50
N HIS A 13 -3.74 6.03 -5.25
CA HIS A 13 -3.90 6.91 -4.11
C HIS A 13 -3.43 8.32 -4.45
N GLN A 14 -4.11 9.34 -3.90
CA GLN A 14 -3.63 10.72 -3.93
C GLN A 14 -2.27 10.76 -3.22
N HIS A 15 -1.22 10.39 -3.95
CA HIS A 15 0.14 10.43 -3.51
C HIS A 15 0.60 11.85 -3.73
N ASN A 16 1.07 12.47 -2.65
CA ASN A 16 1.66 13.79 -2.69
C ASN A 16 3.16 13.63 -2.48
N LEU A 17 3.95 14.31 -3.31
CA LEU A 17 5.40 14.32 -3.18
C LEU A 17 5.84 15.14 -1.96
N ASP A 18 5.02 16.10 -1.52
CA ASP A 18 5.29 16.92 -0.33
C ASP A 18 5.20 16.08 0.95
N ASP A 19 4.20 15.20 1.04
CA ASP A 19 4.06 14.23 2.14
C ASP A 19 5.29 13.33 2.28
N LEU A 20 5.96 13.01 1.17
CA LEU A 20 7.19 12.23 1.20
C LEU A 20 8.36 13.06 1.71
N GLY A 21 8.39 14.36 1.41
CA GLY A 21 9.43 15.29 1.87
C GLY A 21 9.49 15.45 3.39
N GLU A 22 8.37 15.24 4.08
CA GLU A 22 8.31 15.20 5.56
C GLU A 22 9.00 13.96 6.16
N VAL A 23 9.10 12.88 5.39
CA VAL A 23 9.61 11.58 5.85
C VAL A 23 10.99 11.27 5.29
N ILE A 24 11.25 11.70 4.06
CA ILE A 24 12.46 11.44 3.30
C ILE A 24 12.96 12.77 2.74
N ILE A 25 14.09 13.23 3.27
CA ILE A 25 14.73 14.44 2.77
C ILE A 25 15.24 14.18 1.35
N LYS A 26 14.83 15.06 0.43
CA LYS A 26 15.33 15.09 -0.93
C LYS A 26 16.81 15.49 -0.92
N PRO A 27 17.71 14.78 -1.61
CA PRO A 27 19.10 15.22 -1.67
C PRO A 27 19.17 16.53 -2.47
N SER A 28 19.83 17.53 -1.90
CA SER A 28 19.90 18.91 -2.42
C SER A 28 20.53 19.03 -3.81
N LEU A 29 21.28 18.01 -4.25
CA LEU A 29 22.04 18.01 -5.50
C LEU A 29 21.25 17.37 -6.67
N CYS A 30 20.18 16.61 -6.40
CA CYS A 30 19.65 15.67 -7.38
C CYS A 30 18.94 16.27 -8.61
N GLU A 31 18.58 17.55 -8.63
CA GLU A 31 17.79 18.09 -9.75
C GLU A 31 18.61 18.64 -10.91
N ASN A 32 19.77 19.24 -10.64
CA ASN A 32 20.51 19.99 -11.65
C ASN A 32 21.89 19.41 -11.98
N THR A 33 22.48 18.59 -11.10
CA THR A 33 23.83 18.02 -11.30
C THR A 33 23.82 16.58 -11.78
N LEU A 34 22.70 15.86 -11.63
CA LEU A 34 22.57 14.48 -12.12
C LEU A 34 22.43 14.41 -13.63
N HIS A 35 23.12 13.43 -14.23
CA HIS A 35 22.89 13.00 -15.61
C HIS A 35 21.42 12.61 -15.82
N THR A 36 20.90 12.87 -17.02
CA THR A 36 19.48 12.69 -17.38
C THR A 36 18.95 11.30 -17.02
N GLU A 37 19.70 10.24 -17.29
CA GLU A 37 19.27 8.87 -16.99
C GLU A 37 19.18 8.60 -15.48
N LEU A 38 20.18 9.02 -14.70
CA LEU A 38 20.17 8.90 -13.25
C LEU A 38 19.04 9.73 -12.64
N ARG A 39 18.79 10.92 -13.19
CA ARG A 39 17.70 11.81 -12.77
C ARG A 39 16.34 11.15 -12.98
N HIS A 40 16.10 10.54 -14.15
CA HIS A 40 14.84 9.85 -14.42
C HIS A 40 14.63 8.64 -13.49
N SER A 41 15.66 7.82 -13.28
CA SER A 41 15.60 6.68 -12.36
C SER A 41 15.35 7.13 -10.92
N TYR A 42 16.07 8.17 -10.46
CA TYR A 42 15.86 8.79 -9.17
C TYR A 42 14.42 9.29 -8.99
N GLN A 43 13.92 10.05 -9.97
CA GLN A 43 12.54 10.55 -9.95
C GLN A 43 11.53 9.39 -9.92
N ALA A 44 11.76 8.32 -10.68
CA ALA A 44 10.91 7.15 -10.69
C ALA A 44 10.86 6.48 -9.31
N VAL A 45 12.01 6.33 -8.63
CA VAL A 45 12.06 5.80 -7.25
C VAL A 45 11.37 6.74 -6.27
N TYR A 46 11.57 8.06 -6.39
CA TYR A 46 10.93 9.04 -5.51
C TYR A 46 9.40 8.98 -5.61
N VAL A 47 8.87 8.95 -6.84
CA VAL A 47 7.43 8.83 -7.10
C VAL A 47 6.89 7.49 -6.60
N SER A 48 7.53 6.36 -6.90
CA SER A 48 7.05 5.06 -6.40
C SER A 48 7.10 4.95 -4.88
N THR A 49 8.06 5.63 -4.23
CA THR A 49 8.13 5.70 -2.77
C THR A 49 6.94 6.48 -2.19
N SER A 50 6.54 7.58 -2.85
CA SER A 50 5.35 8.35 -2.47
C SER A 50 4.06 7.52 -2.61
N ILE A 51 3.95 6.69 -3.66
CA ILE A 51 2.83 5.76 -3.84
C ILE A 51 2.79 4.72 -2.71
N ALA A 52 3.94 4.12 -2.36
CA ALA A 52 4.02 3.16 -1.26
C ALA A 52 3.61 3.80 0.09
N LEU A 53 4.06 5.03 0.36
CA LEU A 53 3.65 5.79 1.55
C LEU A 53 2.14 6.05 1.57
N ALA A 54 1.57 6.48 0.44
CA ALA A 54 0.15 6.78 0.34
C ALA A 54 -0.71 5.53 0.59
N SER A 55 -0.30 4.39 0.03
CA SER A 55 -0.97 3.11 0.30
C SER A 55 -0.86 2.70 1.77
N LEU A 56 0.31 2.81 2.41
CA LEU A 56 0.45 2.54 3.84
C LEU A 56 -0.44 3.45 4.70
N LYS A 57 -0.49 4.76 4.40
CA LYS A 57 -1.40 5.71 5.08
C LYS A 57 -2.85 5.25 4.91
N ARG A 58 -3.25 4.80 3.72
CA ARG A 58 -4.60 4.28 3.45
C ARG A 58 -4.89 3.02 4.26
N GLN A 59 -3.95 2.07 4.36
CA GLN A 59 -4.10 0.88 5.20
C GLN A 59 -4.37 1.25 6.66
N ARG A 60 -3.60 2.19 7.22
CA ARG A 60 -3.80 2.68 8.60
C ARG A 60 -5.19 3.24 8.81
N THR A 61 -5.64 4.13 7.92
CA THR A 61 -6.97 4.75 8.00
C THR A 61 -8.07 3.70 7.90
N LEU A 62 -8.01 2.79 6.93
CA LEU A 62 -9.00 1.73 6.76
C LEU A 62 -9.03 0.76 7.95
N TYR A 63 -7.86 0.47 8.53
CA TYR A 63 -7.77 -0.38 9.72
C TYR A 63 -8.39 0.32 10.94
N GLN A 64 -8.15 1.62 11.12
CA GLN A 64 -8.79 2.40 12.20
C GLN A 64 -10.31 2.48 12.02
N GLU A 65 -10.80 2.72 10.80
CA GLU A 65 -12.22 2.64 10.47
C GLU A 65 -12.79 1.28 10.86
N TRP A 66 -12.14 0.19 10.45
CA TRP A 66 -12.54 -1.18 10.78
C TRP A 66 -12.55 -1.45 12.30
N ALA A 67 -11.54 -0.99 13.03
CA ALA A 67 -11.36 -1.24 14.46
C ALA A 67 -12.38 -0.47 15.32
N THR A 68 -12.85 0.68 14.86
CA THR A 68 -13.77 1.57 15.58
C THR A 68 -15.25 1.26 15.32
N LEU A 69 -15.57 0.38 14.36
CA LEU A 69 -16.94 -0.07 14.11
C LEU A 69 -17.53 -0.78 15.34
N GLN A 70 -18.44 -0.09 16.04
CA GLN A 70 -19.21 -0.65 17.15
C GLN A 70 -20.59 -1.14 16.68
N VAL A 71 -21.07 -2.20 17.34
CA VAL A 71 -22.42 -2.71 17.13
C VAL A 71 -23.38 -1.92 18.03
N GLY A 72 -24.33 -1.20 17.44
CA GLY A 72 -25.40 -0.54 18.20
C GLY A 72 -26.34 -1.56 18.87
N PRO A 73 -27.08 -1.17 19.93
CA PRO A 73 -27.99 -2.08 20.61
C PRO A 73 -29.16 -2.50 19.71
N GLY A 74 -29.40 -3.81 19.61
CA GLY A 74 -30.57 -4.41 18.94
C GLY A 74 -30.23 -5.41 17.83
N PRO A 75 -31.13 -6.37 17.53
CA PRO A 75 -30.86 -7.47 16.61
C PRO A 75 -30.63 -7.01 15.16
N ASN A 76 -31.35 -5.99 14.69
CA ASN A 76 -31.14 -5.43 13.34
C ASN A 76 -29.80 -4.68 13.24
N HIS A 77 -29.36 -4.03 14.32
CA HIS A 77 -28.06 -3.35 14.38
C HIS A 77 -26.89 -4.36 14.38
N ALA A 78 -27.07 -5.54 14.97
CA ALA A 78 -26.08 -6.61 14.93
C ALA A 78 -25.82 -7.13 13.52
N ILE A 79 -26.88 -7.32 12.72
CA ILE A 79 -26.76 -7.75 11.33
C ILE A 79 -26.07 -6.68 10.48
N ILE A 80 -26.53 -5.42 10.58
CA ILE A 80 -25.94 -4.29 9.84
C ILE A 80 -24.47 -4.10 10.21
N ALA A 81 -24.12 -4.17 11.50
CA ALA A 81 -22.75 -4.04 11.95
C ALA A 81 -21.86 -5.21 11.48
N LYS A 82 -22.39 -6.44 11.40
CA LYS A 82 -21.68 -7.59 10.81
C LYS A 82 -21.35 -7.35 9.33
N TYR A 83 -22.31 -6.84 8.54
CA TYR A 83 -22.07 -6.48 7.14
C TYR A 83 -21.08 -5.31 7.00
N ALA A 84 -21.22 -4.26 7.82
CA ALA A 84 -20.30 -3.13 7.82
C ALA A 84 -18.86 -3.56 8.13
N LYS A 85 -18.68 -4.40 9.16
CA LYS A 85 -17.37 -4.93 9.54
C LYS A 85 -16.78 -5.87 8.48
N PHE A 86 -17.62 -6.67 7.81
CA PHE A 86 -17.19 -7.48 6.67
C PHE A 86 -16.69 -6.62 5.51
N ASN A 87 -17.44 -5.60 5.11
CA ASN A 87 -17.06 -4.68 4.03
C ASN A 87 -15.78 -3.89 4.37
N ALA A 88 -15.67 -3.38 5.61
CA ALA A 88 -14.46 -2.72 6.08
C ALA A 88 -13.25 -3.66 6.04
N SER A 89 -13.41 -4.92 6.46
CA SER A 89 -12.35 -5.93 6.37
C SER A 89 -11.91 -6.17 4.93
N ARG A 90 -12.86 -6.23 3.97
CA ARG A 90 -12.53 -6.37 2.54
C ARG A 90 -11.73 -5.19 2.01
N ARG A 91 -12.08 -3.95 2.40
CA ARG A 91 -11.35 -2.75 2.00
C ARG A 91 -9.90 -2.78 2.51
N VAL A 92 -9.68 -3.13 3.79
CA VAL A 92 -8.33 -3.27 4.34
C VAL A 92 -7.55 -4.37 3.61
N LYS A 93 -8.16 -5.53 3.34
CA LYS A 93 -7.51 -6.63 2.59
C LYS A 93 -7.14 -6.22 1.17
N ALA A 94 -8.03 -5.51 0.48
CA ALA A 94 -7.78 -5.03 -0.87
C ALA A 94 -6.58 -4.07 -0.91
N GLU A 95 -6.51 -3.16 0.06
CA GLU A 95 -5.39 -2.22 0.17
C GLU A 95 -4.05 -2.92 0.49
N ILE A 96 -4.05 -3.88 1.42
CA ILE A 96 -2.87 -4.70 1.71
C ILE A 96 -2.43 -5.47 0.46
N PHE A 97 -3.40 -6.03 -0.29
CA PHE A 97 -3.11 -6.73 -1.52
C PHE A 97 -2.46 -5.80 -2.56
N TYR A 98 -2.99 -4.59 -2.76
CA TYR A 98 -2.42 -3.60 -3.65
C TYR A 98 -0.98 -3.23 -3.26
N PHE A 99 -0.73 -2.97 -1.97
CA PHE A 99 0.61 -2.67 -1.47
C PHE A 99 1.60 -3.81 -1.76
N ASP A 100 1.22 -5.04 -1.42
CA ASP A 100 2.08 -6.23 -1.55
C ASP A 100 2.34 -6.63 -3.02
N ASN A 101 1.34 -6.48 -3.90
CA ASN A 101 1.37 -7.05 -5.25
C ASN A 101 1.56 -6.02 -6.36
N GLU A 102 1.35 -4.73 -6.10
CA GLU A 102 1.48 -3.68 -7.11
C GLU A 102 2.51 -2.64 -6.70
N ALA A 103 2.28 -1.90 -5.60
CA ALA A 103 3.12 -0.78 -5.21
C ALA A 103 4.55 -1.21 -4.84
N MET A 104 4.71 -2.23 -4.00
CA MET A 104 6.02 -2.70 -3.55
C MET A 104 6.84 -3.37 -4.66
N PRO A 105 6.29 -4.25 -5.50
CA PRO A 105 7.03 -4.79 -6.64
C PRO A 105 7.50 -3.72 -7.64
N ASP A 106 6.67 -2.73 -7.94
CA ASP A 106 7.05 -1.59 -8.79
C ASP A 106 8.19 -0.77 -8.16
N TRP A 107 8.06 -0.43 -6.87
CA TRP A 107 9.11 0.28 -6.15
C TRP A 107 10.43 -0.49 -6.14
N ARG A 108 10.41 -1.80 -5.83
CA ARG A 108 11.62 -2.65 -5.81
C ARG A 108 12.31 -2.68 -7.17
N ARG A 109 11.54 -2.78 -8.26
CA ARG A 109 12.08 -2.77 -9.62
C ARG A 109 12.81 -1.45 -9.92
N LYS A 110 12.18 -0.32 -9.60
CA LYS A 110 12.77 1.01 -9.81
C LYS A 110 14.01 1.24 -8.93
N ALA A 111 13.96 0.82 -7.67
CA ALA A 111 15.08 0.92 -6.74
C ALA A 111 16.27 0.03 -7.14
N PHE A 112 16.00 -1.16 -7.68
CA PHE A 112 17.02 -2.03 -8.25
C PHE A 112 17.67 -1.39 -9.48
N PHE A 113 16.87 -0.83 -10.39
CA PHE A 113 17.38 -0.17 -11.58
C PHE A 113 18.29 1.02 -11.23
N LEU A 114 17.87 1.89 -10.30
CA LEU A 114 18.71 2.98 -9.82
C LEU A 114 20.03 2.48 -9.23
N GLN A 115 19.99 1.45 -8.37
CA GLN A 115 21.21 0.87 -7.81
C GLN A 115 22.14 0.33 -8.89
N SER A 116 21.61 -0.35 -9.91
CA SER A 116 22.43 -0.90 -10.99
C SER A 116 23.17 0.19 -11.78
N GLN A 117 22.59 1.40 -11.88
CA GLN A 117 23.25 2.54 -12.49
C GLN A 117 24.32 3.14 -11.56
N LEU A 118 24.06 3.19 -10.25
CA LEU A 118 25.03 3.64 -9.25
C LEU A 118 26.23 2.71 -9.13
N ASP A 119 26.03 1.40 -9.28
CA ASP A 119 27.11 0.41 -9.18
C ASP A 119 27.97 0.36 -10.47
N HIS A 120 27.54 1.03 -11.55
CA HIS A 120 28.23 0.97 -12.82
C HIS A 120 29.53 1.81 -12.80
N PRO A 121 30.73 1.22 -13.03
CA PRO A 121 32.02 1.88 -12.84
C PRO A 121 32.20 3.17 -13.67
N CYS A 122 31.63 3.22 -14.88
CA CYS A 122 31.74 4.40 -15.74
C CYS A 122 30.88 5.59 -15.28
N LEU A 123 29.88 5.36 -14.41
CA LEU A 123 29.03 6.42 -13.86
C LEU A 123 29.60 6.91 -12.51
N THR A 124 30.14 6.02 -11.68
CA THR A 124 30.75 6.39 -10.39
C THR A 124 31.99 7.26 -10.52
N GLN A 125 32.79 7.13 -11.58
CA GLN A 125 33.93 8.00 -11.85
C GLN A 125 33.56 9.34 -12.51
N ALA A 126 32.40 9.43 -13.18
CA ALA A 126 32.02 10.60 -13.97
C ALA A 126 31.18 11.62 -13.18
N TRP A 127 30.53 11.22 -12.09
CA TRP A 127 29.53 12.03 -11.41
C TRP A 127 29.81 12.12 -9.90
N LEU A 128 30.14 13.34 -9.44
CA LEU A 128 30.52 13.67 -8.06
C LEU A 128 29.45 13.31 -7.00
N ASP A 129 28.19 13.15 -7.41
CA ASP A 129 27.05 13.05 -6.47
C ASP A 129 26.48 11.63 -6.33
N THR A 130 27.12 10.62 -6.94
CA THR A 130 26.66 9.22 -6.89
C THR A 130 26.68 8.64 -5.47
N GLU A 131 27.68 9.00 -4.66
CA GLU A 131 27.78 8.58 -3.26
C GLU A 131 26.63 9.13 -2.40
N THR A 132 26.23 10.38 -2.62
CA THR A 132 25.10 11.00 -1.92
C THR A 132 23.79 10.32 -2.30
N LEU A 133 23.62 9.98 -3.59
CA LEU A 133 22.42 9.31 -4.08
C LEU A 133 22.32 7.84 -3.60
N ASP A 134 23.45 7.14 -3.51
CA ASP A 134 23.52 5.79 -2.94
C ASP A 134 23.20 5.79 -1.43
N ALA A 135 23.79 6.72 -0.67
CA ALA A 135 23.49 6.91 0.75
C ALA A 135 21.99 7.23 0.97
N TRP A 136 21.42 8.11 0.14
CA TRP A 136 19.99 8.39 0.16
C TRP A 136 19.15 7.14 -0.13
N LEU A 137 19.48 6.37 -1.17
CA LEU A 137 18.73 5.16 -1.53
C LEU A 137 18.75 4.12 -0.41
N LYS A 138 19.88 3.98 0.31
CA LYS A 138 19.97 3.13 1.51
C LYS A 138 18.99 3.57 2.59
N VAL A 139 18.94 4.86 2.92
CA VAL A 139 17.98 5.41 3.89
C VAL A 139 16.54 5.13 3.46
N VAL A 140 16.21 5.36 2.18
CA VAL A 140 14.88 5.08 1.64
C VAL A 140 14.51 3.60 1.80
N ARG A 141 15.44 2.68 1.50
CA ARG A 141 15.23 1.24 1.66
C ARG A 141 14.91 0.88 3.11
N ASP A 142 15.64 1.42 4.07
CA ASP A 142 15.41 1.15 5.49
C ASP A 142 14.03 1.63 5.94
N ILE A 143 13.59 2.81 5.47
CA ILE A 143 12.25 3.34 5.76
C ILE A 143 11.17 2.46 5.13
N VAL A 144 11.32 2.10 3.86
CA VAL A 144 10.37 1.25 3.15
C VAL A 144 10.29 -0.16 3.74
N ASN A 145 11.39 -0.70 4.25
CA ASN A 145 11.39 -1.97 4.97
C ASN A 145 10.54 -1.90 6.24
N LYS A 146 10.63 -0.81 7.01
CA LYS A 146 9.74 -0.58 8.18
C LYS A 146 8.27 -0.50 7.78
N TRP A 147 7.97 0.08 6.61
CA TRP A 147 6.60 0.10 6.08
C TRP A 147 6.09 -1.29 5.70
N CYS A 148 6.97 -2.16 5.17
CA CYS A 148 6.63 -3.56 4.91
C CYS A 148 6.32 -4.31 6.21
N GLU A 149 7.14 -4.13 7.24
CA GLU A 149 6.91 -4.71 8.57
C GLU A 149 5.58 -4.26 9.15
N GLU A 150 5.23 -2.98 8.99
CA GLU A 150 3.96 -2.44 9.47
C GLU A 150 2.75 -2.97 8.70
N SER A 151 2.81 -3.01 7.36
CA SER A 151 1.77 -3.63 6.52
C SER A 151 1.52 -5.09 6.96
N GLN A 152 2.60 -5.83 7.23
CA GLN A 152 2.52 -7.20 7.74
C GLN A 152 1.85 -7.26 9.12
N GLN A 153 2.17 -6.36 10.05
CA GLN A 153 1.50 -6.29 11.35
C GLN A 153 -0.01 -6.00 11.21
N LEU A 154 -0.41 -5.11 10.29
CA LEU A 154 -1.82 -4.84 10.03
C LEU A 154 -2.55 -6.07 9.49
N LYS A 155 -1.90 -6.80 8.58
CA LYS A 155 -2.39 -8.08 8.03
C LYS A 155 -2.60 -9.13 9.11
N ASP A 156 -1.63 -9.30 10.01
CA ASP A 156 -1.70 -10.27 11.10
C ASP A 156 -2.77 -9.92 12.14
N ARG A 157 -3.03 -8.61 12.35
CA ARG A 157 -4.11 -8.15 13.23
C ARG A 157 -5.49 -8.27 12.60
N LEU A 158 -5.58 -8.35 11.26
CA LEU A 158 -6.83 -8.47 10.53
C LEU A 158 -7.35 -9.92 10.44
N VAL A 159 -6.95 -10.80 11.38
CA VAL A 159 -7.53 -12.14 11.53
C VAL A 159 -9.00 -11.99 11.91
N VAL A 160 -9.84 -11.86 10.91
CA VAL A 160 -11.29 -12.00 11.04
C VAL A 160 -11.54 -13.49 11.22
N PRO A 161 -12.13 -13.94 12.34
CA PRO A 161 -12.58 -15.32 12.47
C PRO A 161 -13.48 -15.61 11.28
N ILE A 162 -13.07 -16.59 10.49
CA ILE A 162 -13.86 -17.10 9.39
C ILE A 162 -15.06 -17.83 10.03
N GLU A 163 -16.12 -17.10 10.34
CA GLU A 163 -17.45 -17.70 10.39
C GLU A 163 -17.95 -17.87 8.94
N GLU A 164 -17.26 -18.68 8.14
CA GLU A 164 -17.75 -19.11 6.81
C GLU A 164 -19.05 -19.93 6.89
N SER A 165 -19.53 -20.26 8.10
CA SER A 165 -20.65 -21.21 8.26
C SER A 165 -22.03 -20.56 8.47
N ALA A 166 -22.12 -19.30 8.90
CA ALA A 166 -23.39 -18.78 9.42
C ALA A 166 -24.26 -18.00 8.42
N LEU A 167 -23.68 -17.40 7.37
CA LEU A 167 -24.43 -16.58 6.40
C LEU A 167 -24.89 -17.35 5.15
N GLY A 168 -24.22 -18.46 4.81
CA GLY A 168 -24.64 -19.34 3.71
C GLY A 168 -25.79 -20.30 4.07
N LYS A 169 -26.06 -20.50 5.37
CA LYS A 169 -27.10 -21.43 5.83
C LYS A 169 -28.45 -20.77 6.12
N THR A 170 -28.50 -19.48 6.41
CA THR A 170 -29.76 -18.79 6.75
C THR A 170 -30.59 -18.43 5.52
N MET A 171 -29.99 -18.24 4.34
CA MET A 171 -30.77 -17.99 3.12
C MET A 171 -31.40 -19.26 2.52
N VAL A 172 -30.80 -20.44 2.73
CA VAL A 172 -31.35 -21.71 2.22
C VAL A 172 -32.47 -22.26 3.13
N ALA A 173 -32.47 -21.88 4.41
CA ALA A 173 -33.47 -22.35 5.37
C ALA A 173 -34.85 -21.68 5.21
N ASP A 174 -34.94 -20.51 4.56
CA ASP A 174 -36.20 -19.76 4.43
C ASP A 174 -36.98 -20.10 3.15
N GLU A 175 -36.32 -20.66 2.13
CA GLU A 175 -37.01 -21.16 0.92
C GLU A 175 -37.63 -22.56 1.11
N SER A 176 -37.31 -23.26 2.20
CA SER A 176 -37.86 -24.59 2.50
C SER A 176 -39.16 -24.56 3.33
N ARG A 177 -39.70 -23.39 3.66
CA ARG A 177 -40.94 -23.22 4.47
C ARG A 177 -42.17 -22.76 3.68
N LYS A 178 -42.12 -22.81 2.35
CA LYS A 178 -43.30 -22.63 1.48
C LYS A 178 -43.53 -23.90 0.64
N GLN A 179 -43.93 -24.97 1.32
CA GLN A 179 -44.72 -26.05 0.74
C GLN A 179 -46.14 -25.95 1.29
#